data_AF-A0A0P0VW99-F1
#
_entry.id   AF-A0A0P0VW99-F1
#
_cell.length_a   1.000
_cell.length_b   1.000
_cell.length_c   1.000
_cell.angle_alpha   90.00
_cell.angle_beta   90.00
_cell.angle_gamma   90.00
#
_symmetry.space_group_name_H-M   'P 1'
#
loop_
_entity.id
_entity.type
_entity.pdbx_description
1 polymer ?
#
loop_
_entity_poly.entity_id
_entity_poly.type
_entity_poly.pdbx_seq_one_letter_code
_entity_poly.pdbx_strand_id
1 'polypeptide(L)'
;MCHSIDQLLDSALQILRKSVSLPCIRSVLHSTCVISAMAAAAALNRLLPLVLIAAVVGRHGASGDGGFPIVFTETKCTPAPTWSRANDSAYRANVRALLGGLPSAAAPTGFASTDRSGGAGRDRAFARGICFGDPPPALSPQYCLRCLSVAAKELADGCPAKRRAAVWTDGCFASFADTSALSPDEAAFHYKIAVGALVEDDESSARFTATLAALAERLAPRAAANASRMLATATVDVPRVVAGSSRTVQVHSLAQCMPDRPAASCARCVQESARELGKCCWNMQSGGVATVIGYNCHLRLDVSVPMTPSVAEPQSIPAPTVSVRTTGGTRSSWKWILILEEISPHCLHVT
;
A
#
# COMPACT_ATOMS: atom_id res chain seq x y z
N MET A 1 -25.97 -70.59 -3.79
CA MET A 1 -25.88 -71.12 -2.41
C MET A 1 -25.63 -70.01 -1.36
N CYS A 2 -26.06 -68.77 -1.57
CA CYS A 2 -25.80 -67.65 -0.64
C CYS A 2 -26.94 -67.40 0.38
N HIS A 3 -27.72 -68.41 0.76
CA HIS A 3 -28.80 -68.26 1.76
C HIS A 3 -28.56 -69.00 3.07
N SER A 4 -27.31 -69.38 3.39
CA SER A 4 -26.97 -70.12 4.61
C SER A 4 -26.09 -69.36 5.61
N ILE A 5 -25.74 -68.10 5.34
CA ILE A 5 -24.87 -67.31 6.24
C ILE A 5 -25.68 -66.54 7.30
N ASP A 6 -26.90 -66.11 7.00
CA ASP A 6 -27.72 -65.30 7.93
C ASP A 6 -28.16 -66.06 9.20
N GLN A 7 -28.33 -67.40 9.14
CA GLN A 7 -28.73 -68.18 10.32
C GLN A 7 -27.62 -68.34 11.38
N LEU A 8 -26.35 -68.19 11.01
CA LEU A 8 -25.23 -68.31 11.95
C LEU A 8 -25.04 -67.05 12.82
N LEU A 9 -25.48 -65.88 12.33
CA LEU A 9 -25.27 -64.61 13.03
C LEU A 9 -26.28 -64.41 14.19
N ASP A 10 -27.52 -64.86 14.02
CA ASP A 10 -28.58 -64.68 15.03
C ASP A 10 -28.36 -65.54 16.29
N SER A 11 -27.75 -66.72 16.12
CA SER A 11 -27.42 -67.62 17.23
C SER A 11 -26.32 -67.06 18.15
N ALA A 12 -25.39 -66.27 17.60
CA ALA A 12 -24.30 -65.68 18.36
C ALA A 12 -24.77 -64.51 19.25
N LEU A 13 -25.78 -63.75 18.82
CA LEU A 13 -26.26 -62.58 19.55
C LEU A 13 -27.06 -62.93 20.81
N GLN A 14 -27.73 -64.08 20.85
CA GLN A 14 -28.49 -64.52 22.03
C GLN A 14 -27.61 -64.97 23.20
N ILE A 15 -26.39 -65.46 22.92
CA ILE A 15 -25.46 -65.93 23.96
C ILE A 15 -24.86 -64.74 24.73
N LEU A 16 -24.57 -63.63 24.05
CA LEU A 16 -23.95 -62.44 24.66
C LEU A 16 -24.88 -61.69 25.63
N ARG A 17 -26.21 -61.82 25.50
CA ARG A 17 -27.17 -61.12 26.39
C ARG A 17 -27.27 -61.69 27.80
N LYS A 18 -26.69 -62.87 28.10
CA LYS A 18 -26.87 -63.54 29.40
C LYS A 18 -25.76 -63.32 30.43
N SER A 19 -24.63 -62.68 30.11
CA SER A 19 -23.44 -62.73 30.98
C SER A 19 -23.00 -61.42 31.64
N VAL A 20 -23.74 -60.30 31.52
CA VAL A 20 -23.31 -59.04 32.17
C VAL A 20 -24.24 -58.70 33.34
N SER A 21 -23.78 -59.02 34.55
CA SER A 21 -24.42 -58.73 35.83
C SER A 21 -24.38 -57.22 36.16
N LEU A 22 -25.54 -56.66 36.50
CA LEU A 22 -25.82 -55.24 36.71
C LEU A 22 -25.14 -54.49 37.89
N PRO A 23 -24.67 -55.10 39.01
CA PRO A 23 -24.20 -54.30 40.15
C PRO A 23 -22.84 -53.61 39.94
N CYS A 24 -22.02 -54.04 38.98
CA CYS A 24 -20.76 -53.33 38.64
C CYS A 24 -21.01 -51.95 38.02
N ILE A 25 -22.18 -51.72 37.41
CA ILE A 25 -22.49 -50.49 36.65
C ILE A 25 -22.54 -49.27 37.57
N ARG A 26 -23.06 -49.40 38.80
CA ARG A 26 -23.31 -48.26 39.70
C ARG A 26 -22.02 -47.65 40.28
N SER A 27 -20.99 -48.46 40.53
CA SER A 27 -19.68 -47.98 41.04
C SER A 27 -18.86 -47.28 39.94
N VAL A 28 -18.93 -47.81 38.71
CA VAL A 28 -18.25 -47.22 37.55
C VAL A 28 -18.85 -45.85 37.19
N LEU A 29 -20.17 -45.67 37.34
CA LEU A 29 -20.84 -44.38 37.10
C LEU A 29 -20.38 -43.26 38.04
N HIS A 30 -20.09 -43.56 39.32
CA HIS A 30 -19.58 -42.54 40.25
C HIS A 30 -18.13 -42.16 39.94
N SER A 31 -17.28 -43.14 39.63
CA SER A 31 -15.87 -42.87 39.26
C SER A 31 -15.75 -42.10 37.95
N THR A 32 -16.58 -42.42 36.96
CA THR A 32 -16.60 -41.71 35.65
C THR A 32 -17.08 -40.26 35.77
N CYS A 33 -18.00 -39.95 36.70
CA CYS A 33 -18.47 -38.58 36.95
C CYS A 33 -17.37 -37.69 37.54
N VAL A 34 -16.57 -38.20 38.49
CA VAL A 34 -15.44 -37.46 39.08
C VAL A 34 -14.33 -37.22 38.06
N ILE A 35 -14.02 -38.23 37.24
CA ILE A 35 -12.99 -38.12 36.18
C ILE A 35 -13.41 -37.08 35.12
N SER A 36 -14.69 -37.04 34.73
CA SER A 36 -15.19 -36.06 33.74
C SER A 36 -15.20 -34.63 34.29
N ALA A 37 -15.53 -34.42 35.57
CA ALA A 37 -15.44 -33.11 36.21
C ALA A 37 -13.98 -32.58 36.28
N MET A 38 -13.03 -33.45 36.63
CA MET A 38 -11.61 -33.11 36.65
C MET A 38 -11.06 -32.81 35.25
N ALA A 39 -11.51 -33.56 34.23
CA ALA A 39 -11.15 -33.29 32.83
C ALA A 39 -11.67 -31.94 32.33
N ALA A 40 -12.90 -31.54 32.72
CA ALA A 40 -13.47 -30.24 32.37
C ALA A 40 -12.69 -29.09 33.04
N ALA A 41 -12.34 -29.21 34.32
CA ALA A 41 -11.53 -28.21 35.02
C ALA A 41 -10.12 -28.08 34.41
N ALA A 42 -9.50 -29.19 34.01
CA ALA A 42 -8.21 -29.18 33.32
C ALA A 42 -8.30 -28.54 31.93
N ALA A 43 -9.42 -28.69 31.21
CA ALA A 43 -9.63 -28.03 29.91
C ALA A 43 -9.75 -26.51 30.05
N LEU A 44 -10.46 -26.02 31.08
CA LEU A 44 -10.58 -24.58 31.37
C LEU A 44 -9.22 -23.94 31.72
N ASN A 45 -8.39 -24.63 32.51
CA ASN A 45 -7.06 -24.12 32.86
C ASN A 45 -6.07 -24.13 31.67
N ARG A 46 -6.32 -24.94 30.63
CA ARG A 46 -5.54 -24.93 29.38
C ARG A 46 -5.90 -23.77 28.44
N LEU A 47 -7.12 -23.23 28.54
CA LEU A 47 -7.55 -22.11 27.70
C LEU A 47 -6.95 -20.77 28.14
N LEU A 48 -6.71 -20.58 29.44
CA LEU A 48 -6.15 -19.32 29.98
C LEU A 48 -4.76 -18.96 29.39
N PRO A 49 -3.77 -19.87 29.31
CA PRO A 49 -2.50 -19.54 28.66
C PRO A 49 -2.62 -19.35 27.14
N LEU A 50 -3.55 -20.04 26.46
CA LEU A 50 -3.79 -19.85 25.02
C LEU A 50 -4.32 -18.44 24.70
N VAL A 51 -5.21 -17.91 25.54
CA VAL A 51 -5.72 -16.53 25.40
C VAL A 51 -4.60 -15.51 25.67
N LEU A 52 -3.73 -15.76 26.66
CA LEU A 52 -2.57 -14.90 26.92
C LEU A 52 -1.56 -14.92 25.76
N ILE A 53 -1.28 -16.09 25.19
CA ILE A 53 -0.39 -16.20 24.02
C ILE A 53 -1.00 -15.47 22.82
N ALA A 54 -2.30 -15.61 22.56
CA ALA A 54 -2.97 -14.86 21.49
C ALA A 54 -2.90 -13.33 21.69
N ALA A 55 -3.03 -12.86 22.94
CA ALA A 55 -2.88 -11.44 23.26
C ALA A 55 -1.44 -10.92 23.10
N VAL A 56 -0.43 -11.76 23.36
CA VAL A 56 0.99 -11.41 23.17
C VAL A 56 1.37 -11.47 21.69
N VAL A 57 0.89 -12.46 20.94
CA VAL A 57 1.11 -12.57 19.48
C VAL A 57 0.41 -11.41 18.75
N GLY A 58 -0.75 -10.96 19.23
CA GLY A 58 -1.40 -9.74 18.72
C GLY A 58 -0.61 -8.45 18.92
N ARG A 59 0.42 -8.43 19.79
CA ARG A 59 1.30 -7.25 19.99
C ARG A 59 2.68 -7.37 19.33
N HIS A 60 3.07 -8.55 18.83
CA HIS A 60 4.38 -8.74 18.18
C HIS A 60 4.32 -9.28 16.74
N GLY A 61 3.13 -9.45 16.16
CA GLY A 61 2.95 -9.80 14.75
C GLY A 61 2.76 -8.61 13.80
N ALA A 62 3.63 -7.59 13.86
CA ALA A 62 3.76 -6.59 12.78
C ALA A 62 5.15 -5.94 12.80
N SER A 63 6.18 -6.75 12.98
CA SER A 63 7.54 -6.37 12.59
C SER A 63 8.13 -7.55 11.84
N GLY A 64 7.50 -7.89 10.71
CA GLY A 64 8.33 -8.39 9.63
C GLY A 64 9.28 -7.26 9.28
N ASP A 65 10.57 -7.56 9.09
CA ASP A 65 11.51 -6.70 8.38
C ASP A 65 11.03 -6.56 6.92
N GLY A 66 9.85 -5.96 6.75
CA GLY A 66 9.38 -5.45 5.49
C GLY A 66 10.30 -4.30 5.18
N GLY A 67 11.02 -4.39 4.06
CA GLY A 67 11.85 -3.30 3.56
C GLY A 67 11.09 -1.97 3.75
N PHE A 68 11.79 -0.97 4.29
CA PHE A 68 11.22 0.35 4.47
C PHE A 68 10.54 0.75 3.15
N PRO A 69 9.25 1.16 3.16
CA PRO A 69 8.61 1.59 1.92
C PRO A 69 9.47 2.69 1.31
N ILE A 70 9.84 2.56 0.04
CA ILE A 70 10.62 3.59 -0.65
C ILE A 70 9.75 4.84 -0.73
N VAL A 71 10.10 5.85 0.07
CA VAL A 71 9.43 7.16 0.03
C VAL A 71 10.23 8.05 -0.90
N PHE A 72 9.69 8.28 -2.10
CA PHE A 72 10.25 9.28 -3.01
C PHE A 72 10.01 10.66 -2.40
N THR A 73 11.07 11.43 -2.20
CA THR A 73 11.00 12.78 -1.65
C THR A 73 11.93 13.69 -2.45
N GLU A 74 11.43 14.88 -2.80
CA GLU A 74 12.22 15.96 -3.39
C GLU A 74 11.98 17.24 -2.60
N THR A 75 13.03 17.94 -2.24
CA THR A 75 12.97 19.22 -1.53
C THR A 75 13.60 20.30 -2.39
N LYS A 76 12.82 21.33 -2.74
CA LYS A 76 13.31 22.49 -3.49
C LYS A 76 13.27 23.74 -2.63
N CYS A 77 14.43 24.35 -2.47
CA CYS A 77 14.57 25.62 -1.78
C CYS A 77 14.74 26.77 -2.79
N THR A 78 13.82 27.74 -2.81
CA THR A 78 13.91 28.91 -3.70
C THR A 78 14.62 30.06 -2.98
N PRO A 79 15.62 30.70 -3.60
CA PRO A 79 16.30 31.85 -2.98
C PRO A 79 15.33 33.00 -2.69
N ALA A 80 15.63 33.76 -1.62
CA ALA A 80 14.92 34.99 -1.34
C ALA A 80 15.20 36.01 -2.46
N PRO A 81 14.20 36.78 -2.94
CA PRO A 81 14.48 38.01 -3.67
C PRO A 81 15.41 38.88 -2.83
N THR A 82 16.29 39.68 -3.46
CA THR A 82 17.24 40.62 -2.82
C THR A 82 16.68 41.23 -1.53
N TRP A 83 17.04 40.67 -0.36
CA TRP A 83 16.43 40.98 0.93
C TRP A 83 17.49 41.30 1.99
N SER A 84 17.15 42.22 2.90
CA SER A 84 18.02 42.61 4.02
C SER A 84 17.80 41.72 5.25
N ARG A 85 18.88 41.21 5.83
CA ARG A 85 18.89 40.26 6.96
C ARG A 85 18.13 40.75 8.22
N ALA A 86 17.79 42.04 8.31
CA ALA A 86 17.25 42.71 9.50
C ALA A 86 15.90 42.16 10.02
N ASN A 87 15.12 41.41 9.24
CA ASN A 87 13.81 40.86 9.67
C ASN A 87 13.65 39.35 9.44
N ASP A 88 14.76 38.64 9.25
CA ASP A 88 14.73 37.20 8.93
C ASP A 88 14.26 36.34 10.11
N SER A 89 14.52 36.77 11.35
CA SER A 89 14.13 36.02 12.56
C SER A 89 12.61 35.94 12.76
N ALA A 90 11.90 37.06 12.59
CA ALA A 90 10.45 37.13 12.74
C ALA A 90 9.73 36.32 11.65
N TYR A 91 10.15 36.46 10.41
CA TYR A 91 9.67 35.64 9.30
C TYR A 91 9.87 34.13 9.59
N ARG A 92 11.06 33.72 10.00
CA ARG A 92 11.36 32.32 10.32
C ARG A 92 10.54 31.80 11.50
N ALA A 93 10.30 32.62 12.52
CA ALA A 93 9.42 32.23 13.63
C ALA A 93 7.99 31.97 13.14
N ASN A 94 7.49 32.80 12.21
CA ASN A 94 6.19 32.59 11.58
C ASN A 94 6.16 31.32 10.74
N VAL A 95 7.19 31.05 9.91
CA VAL A 95 7.30 29.80 9.13
C VAL A 95 7.32 28.57 10.05
N ARG A 96 8.14 28.56 11.10
CA ARG A 96 8.22 27.42 12.05
C ARG A 96 6.88 27.13 12.70
N ALA A 97 6.16 28.19 13.11
CA ALA A 97 4.84 28.00 13.72
C ALA A 97 3.80 27.49 12.72
N LEU A 98 3.82 27.97 11.47
CA LEU A 98 2.93 27.50 10.42
C LEU A 98 3.20 26.03 10.08
N LEU A 99 4.47 25.65 9.90
CA LEU A 99 4.86 24.27 9.64
C LEU A 99 4.53 23.34 10.81
N GLY A 100 4.67 23.79 12.06
CA GLY A 100 4.29 23.02 13.23
C GLY A 100 2.78 22.77 13.35
N GLY A 101 1.95 23.71 12.90
CA GLY A 101 0.48 23.58 12.90
C GLY A 101 -0.10 22.90 11.66
N LEU A 102 0.64 22.88 10.55
CA LEU A 102 0.16 22.42 9.24
C LEU A 102 -0.38 20.98 9.23
N PRO A 103 0.29 19.97 9.83
CA PRO A 103 -0.20 18.59 9.78
C PRO A 103 -1.56 18.42 10.44
N SER A 104 -1.75 19.01 11.62
CA SER A 104 -3.01 18.95 12.36
C SER A 104 -4.14 19.73 11.67
N ALA A 105 -3.81 20.84 11.00
CA ALA A 105 -4.78 21.64 10.26
C ALA A 105 -5.28 20.90 9.01
N ALA A 106 -4.40 20.18 8.30
CA ALA A 106 -4.75 19.46 7.07
C ALA A 106 -5.34 18.07 7.31
N ALA A 107 -5.00 17.40 8.43
CA ALA A 107 -5.42 16.02 8.70
C ALA A 107 -6.93 15.75 8.53
N PRO A 108 -7.87 16.61 8.98
CA PRO A 108 -9.29 16.32 8.88
C PRO A 108 -9.84 16.27 7.45
N THR A 109 -9.28 17.07 6.54
CA THR A 109 -9.81 17.28 5.18
C THR A 109 -8.85 16.83 4.08
N GLY A 110 -7.60 16.54 4.42
CA GLY A 110 -6.51 16.29 3.48
C GLY A 110 -5.86 17.56 2.92
N PHE A 111 -6.27 18.77 3.34
CA PHE A 111 -5.72 20.02 2.83
C PHE A 111 -5.79 21.15 3.87
N ALA A 112 -4.72 21.94 3.96
CA ALA A 112 -4.73 23.23 4.64
C ALA A 112 -3.86 24.26 3.91
N SER A 113 -4.28 25.51 3.97
CA SER A 113 -3.51 26.68 3.56
C SER A 113 -3.68 27.74 4.65
N THR A 114 -2.57 28.16 5.25
CA THR A 114 -2.54 29.02 6.44
C THR A 114 -1.50 30.13 6.26
N ASP A 115 -1.72 31.24 6.95
CA ASP A 115 -0.77 32.34 6.97
C ASP A 115 -0.63 32.96 8.37
N ARG A 116 0.51 33.61 8.61
CA ARG A 116 0.79 34.27 9.88
C ARG A 116 1.55 35.56 9.63
N SER A 117 1.16 36.63 10.34
CA SER A 117 1.86 37.91 10.36
C SER A 117 2.05 38.40 11.80
N GLY A 118 3.17 39.08 12.07
CA GLY A 118 3.52 39.57 13.41
C GLY A 118 3.29 41.06 13.63
N GLY A 119 2.97 41.84 12.58
CA GLY A 119 2.72 43.28 12.69
C GLY A 119 3.21 44.08 11.49
N ALA A 120 4.38 43.76 10.94
CA ALA A 120 4.86 44.30 9.66
C ALA A 120 4.61 43.29 8.54
N GLY A 121 4.07 43.74 7.40
CA GLY A 121 3.81 42.88 6.23
C GLY A 121 5.04 42.13 5.70
N ARG A 122 6.24 42.52 6.13
CA ARG A 122 7.54 41.92 5.79
C ARG A 122 7.79 40.54 6.41
N ASP A 123 7.10 40.23 7.52
CA ASP A 123 7.24 38.96 8.24
C ASP A 123 6.11 37.99 7.94
N ARG A 124 5.21 38.34 7.02
CA ARG A 124 4.11 37.47 6.64
C ARG A 124 4.67 36.22 5.95
N ALA A 125 4.24 35.08 6.44
CA ALA A 125 4.56 33.78 5.86
C ALA A 125 3.26 33.05 5.54
N PHE A 126 3.33 32.22 4.52
CA PHE A 126 2.27 31.32 4.08
C PHE A 126 2.80 29.89 4.14
N ALA A 127 1.96 28.96 4.57
CA ALA A 127 2.24 27.54 4.44
C ALA A 127 1.00 26.83 3.92
N ARG A 128 1.22 25.76 3.17
CA ARG A 128 0.14 24.91 2.70
C ARG A 128 0.61 23.47 2.56
N GLY A 129 -0.34 22.57 2.66
CA GLY A 129 -0.12 21.13 2.59
C GLY A 129 -1.35 20.43 2.04
N ILE A 130 -1.10 19.44 1.19
CA ILE A 130 -2.13 18.54 0.67
C ILE A 130 -1.66 17.10 0.81
N CYS A 131 -2.59 16.21 1.14
CA CYS A 131 -2.39 14.78 1.14
C CYS A 131 -3.09 14.18 -0.09
N PHE A 132 -2.36 13.38 -0.85
CA PHE A 132 -2.90 12.80 -2.08
C PHE A 132 -3.86 11.69 -1.76
N GLY A 133 -5.02 11.75 -2.41
CA GLY A 133 -6.06 10.75 -2.26
C GLY A 133 -5.97 9.66 -3.30
N ASP A 134 -6.36 8.46 -2.88
CA ASP A 134 -6.64 7.30 -3.73
C ASP A 134 -5.40 6.58 -4.34
N PRO A 135 -5.29 5.24 -4.15
CA PRO A 135 -6.24 4.39 -3.46
C PRO A 135 -6.35 4.61 -1.95
N PRO A 136 -7.55 4.50 -1.35
CA PRO A 136 -7.67 4.31 0.09
C PRO A 136 -6.75 3.14 0.49
N PRO A 137 -6.05 3.23 1.62
CA PRO A 137 -6.32 4.08 2.79
C PRO A 137 -5.57 5.43 2.83
N ALA A 138 -5.01 5.91 1.71
CA ALA A 138 -4.20 7.15 1.65
C ALA A 138 -4.91 8.43 2.17
N LEU A 139 -6.25 8.42 2.28
CA LEU A 139 -7.06 9.54 2.79
C LEU A 139 -7.37 9.48 4.28
N SER A 140 -6.77 8.57 5.05
CA SER A 140 -6.98 8.60 6.50
C SER A 140 -6.37 9.87 7.12
N PRO A 141 -7.06 10.53 8.06
CA PRO A 141 -6.50 11.67 8.79
C PRO A 141 -5.14 11.36 9.44
N GLN A 142 -4.94 10.12 9.89
CA GLN A 142 -3.69 9.67 10.50
C GLN A 142 -2.54 9.60 9.48
N TYR A 143 -2.78 9.06 8.29
CA TYR A 143 -1.77 9.03 7.23
C TYR A 143 -1.40 10.46 6.79
N CYS A 144 -2.41 11.32 6.61
CA CYS A 144 -2.19 12.70 6.23
C CYS A 144 -1.36 13.46 7.28
N LEU A 145 -1.72 13.32 8.56
CA LEU A 145 -0.96 13.88 9.67
C LEU A 145 0.50 13.41 9.64
N ARG A 146 0.74 12.11 9.46
CA ARG A 146 2.10 11.55 9.41
C ARG A 146 2.89 12.09 8.22
N CYS A 147 2.31 12.07 7.01
CA CYS A 147 2.99 12.54 5.80
C CYS A 147 3.41 14.01 5.93
N LEU A 148 2.46 14.87 6.32
CA LEU A 148 2.74 16.29 6.47
C LEU A 148 3.66 16.59 7.66
N SER A 149 3.69 15.77 8.70
CA SER A 149 4.65 15.93 9.80
C SER A 149 6.10 15.73 9.34
N VAL A 150 6.34 14.71 8.50
CA VAL A 150 7.66 14.46 7.90
C VAL A 150 8.02 15.60 6.94
N ALA A 151 7.11 15.96 6.04
CA ALA A 151 7.28 17.05 5.09
C ALA A 151 7.58 18.40 5.78
N ALA A 152 6.84 18.72 6.85
CA ALA A 152 7.04 19.96 7.62
C ALA A 152 8.41 20.01 8.31
N LYS A 153 8.87 18.87 8.84
CA LYS A 153 10.21 18.76 9.43
C LYS A 153 11.30 18.97 8.36
N GLU A 154 11.16 18.31 7.21
CA GLU A 154 12.08 18.45 6.09
C GLU A 154 12.20 19.91 5.62
N LEU A 155 11.07 20.63 5.53
CA LEU A 155 11.06 22.05 5.19
C LEU A 155 11.72 22.93 6.26
N ALA A 156 11.50 22.62 7.54
CA ALA A 156 12.04 23.39 8.65
C ALA A 156 13.56 23.22 8.79
N ASP A 157 14.08 22.02 8.50
CA ASP A 157 15.48 21.66 8.68
C ASP A 157 16.31 21.88 7.39
N GLY A 158 15.75 21.57 6.22
CA GLY A 158 16.46 21.55 4.94
C GLY A 158 16.61 22.90 4.24
N CYS A 159 15.75 23.89 4.52
CA CYS A 159 15.76 25.19 3.83
C CYS A 159 15.92 26.40 4.79
N PRO A 160 16.95 26.45 5.65
CA PRO A 160 17.03 27.42 6.73
C PRO A 160 17.16 28.87 6.27
N ALA A 161 17.79 29.15 5.13
CA ALA A 161 18.10 30.51 4.65
C ALA A 161 17.23 30.98 3.48
N LYS A 162 16.04 30.40 3.32
CA LYS A 162 15.23 30.49 2.10
C LYS A 162 13.84 30.98 2.46
N ARG A 163 13.30 31.90 1.65
CA ARG A 163 11.96 32.47 1.88
C ARG A 163 10.86 31.63 1.26
N ARG A 164 11.18 30.74 0.32
CA ARG A 164 10.23 29.75 -0.17
C ARG A 164 10.89 28.39 -0.25
N ALA A 165 10.12 27.37 0.07
CA ALA A 165 10.50 26.00 -0.16
C ALA A 165 9.28 25.13 -0.33
N ALA A 166 9.46 24.01 -1.02
CA ALA A 166 8.46 22.98 -1.16
C ALA A 166 9.11 21.61 -1.08
N VAL A 167 8.31 20.65 -0.63
CA VAL A 167 8.66 19.24 -0.58
C VAL A 167 7.55 18.46 -1.26
N TRP A 168 7.94 17.54 -2.13
CA TRP A 168 7.06 16.61 -2.81
C TRP A 168 7.38 15.21 -2.33
N THR A 169 6.35 14.48 -1.93
CA THR A 169 6.45 13.05 -1.68
C THR A 169 5.44 12.29 -2.54
N ASP A 170 5.51 10.96 -2.53
CA ASP A 170 4.49 10.10 -3.11
C ASP A 170 3.12 10.21 -2.39
N GLY A 171 3.10 10.67 -1.14
CA GLY A 171 1.89 10.76 -0.31
C GLY A 171 1.35 12.18 -0.07
N CYS A 172 2.18 13.21 -0.14
CA CYS A 172 1.78 14.58 0.13
C CYS A 172 2.70 15.62 -0.51
N PHE A 173 2.21 16.86 -0.55
CA PHE A 173 3.00 18.02 -0.89
C PHE A 173 2.85 19.05 0.22
N ALA A 174 3.95 19.72 0.57
CA ALA A 174 3.93 20.86 1.47
C ALA A 174 4.83 21.98 0.95
N SER A 175 4.49 23.22 1.25
CA SER A 175 5.31 24.37 0.90
C SER A 175 5.14 25.52 1.88
N PHE A 176 6.17 26.33 2.04
CA PHE A 176 6.07 27.65 2.63
C PHE A 176 6.58 28.73 1.67
N ALA A 177 6.04 29.94 1.78
CA ALA A 177 6.45 31.08 0.97
C ALA A 177 6.21 32.41 1.70
N ASP A 178 6.86 33.47 1.20
CA ASP A 178 6.69 34.85 1.66
C ASP A 178 5.53 35.59 0.98
N THR A 179 4.85 34.92 0.04
CA THR A 179 3.66 35.41 -0.66
C THR A 179 2.77 34.23 -1.04
N SER A 180 1.48 34.50 -1.25
CA SER A 180 0.53 33.52 -1.81
C SER A 180 0.66 33.37 -3.33
N ALA A 181 1.41 34.25 -4.01
CA ALA A 181 1.61 34.21 -5.46
C ALA A 181 2.68 33.20 -5.88
N LEU A 182 2.41 32.49 -6.98
CA LEU A 182 3.33 31.52 -7.57
C LEU A 182 4.29 32.22 -8.54
N SER A 183 5.59 31.94 -8.46
CA SER A 183 6.55 32.41 -9.48
C SER A 183 6.41 31.61 -10.78
N PRO A 184 6.89 32.14 -11.93
CA PRO A 184 6.98 31.37 -13.17
C PRO A 184 7.77 30.06 -13.00
N ASP A 185 8.87 30.08 -12.26
CA ASP A 185 9.69 28.90 -12.00
C ASP A 185 8.98 27.85 -11.15
N GLU A 186 8.15 28.27 -10.20
CA GLU A 186 7.32 27.38 -9.40
C GLU A 186 6.16 26.82 -10.24
N ALA A 187 5.58 27.63 -11.13
CA ALA A 187 4.52 27.19 -12.04
C ALA A 187 5.00 26.15 -13.06
N ALA A 188 6.25 26.26 -13.55
CA ALA A 188 6.82 25.34 -14.53
C ALA A 188 7.39 24.05 -13.92
N PHE A 189 7.60 24.01 -12.60
CA PHE A 189 8.23 22.86 -11.94
C PHE A 189 7.25 21.70 -11.74
N HIS A 190 7.71 20.51 -12.12
CA HIS A 190 6.97 19.26 -12.01
C HIS A 190 7.89 18.17 -11.46
N TYR A 191 7.59 17.67 -10.26
CA TYR A 191 8.25 16.48 -9.71
C TYR A 191 7.61 15.23 -10.31
N LYS A 192 8.42 14.28 -10.76
CA LYS A 192 7.96 13.09 -11.49
C LYS A 192 8.44 11.83 -10.78
N ILE A 193 7.51 10.95 -10.49
CA ILE A 193 7.78 9.63 -9.93
C ILE A 193 7.21 8.60 -10.91
N ALA A 194 7.99 7.59 -11.27
CA ALA A 194 7.53 6.47 -12.07
C ALA A 194 8.08 5.17 -11.48
N VAL A 195 7.19 4.24 -11.17
CA VAL A 195 7.51 2.93 -10.59
C VAL A 195 6.86 1.84 -11.43
N GLY A 196 7.65 0.95 -12.00
CA GLY A 196 7.17 -0.17 -12.82
C GLY A 196 8.31 -0.82 -13.60
N ALA A 197 8.06 -2.00 -14.16
CA ALA A 197 9.02 -2.68 -15.02
C ALA A 197 9.06 -1.98 -16.38
N LEU A 198 10.19 -1.38 -16.76
CA LEU A 198 10.34 -0.69 -18.04
C LEU A 198 10.58 -1.67 -19.19
N VAL A 199 9.95 -1.42 -20.33
CA VAL A 199 10.15 -2.01 -21.66
C VAL A 199 11.15 -1.12 -22.39
N GLU A 200 11.84 -1.70 -23.35
CA GLU A 200 12.58 -0.90 -24.34
C GLU A 200 11.65 0.10 -25.04
N ASP A 201 12.17 1.30 -25.28
CA ASP A 201 11.47 2.34 -26.04
C ASP A 201 11.21 1.86 -27.48
N ASP A 202 9.93 1.72 -27.83
CA ASP A 202 9.50 1.42 -29.21
C ASP A 202 8.28 2.27 -29.60
N GLU A 203 7.87 2.18 -30.87
CA GLU A 203 6.71 2.94 -31.39
C GLU A 203 5.42 2.62 -30.62
N SER A 204 5.29 1.37 -30.14
CA SER A 204 4.13 0.95 -29.37
C SER A 204 4.06 1.63 -28.00
N SER A 205 5.21 1.80 -27.36
CA SER A 205 5.39 2.49 -26.10
C SER A 205 5.11 3.98 -26.25
N ALA A 206 5.60 4.62 -27.31
CA ALA A 206 5.31 6.02 -27.62
C ALA A 206 3.80 6.27 -27.82
N ARG A 207 3.11 5.39 -28.57
CA ARG A 207 1.66 5.50 -28.79
C ARG A 207 0.87 5.27 -27.50
N PHE A 208 1.30 4.35 -26.65
CA PHE A 208 0.69 4.12 -25.35
C PHE A 208 0.85 5.34 -24.43
N THR A 209 2.06 5.88 -24.30
CA THR A 209 2.33 7.10 -23.51
C THR A 209 1.50 8.29 -23.99
N ALA A 210 1.39 8.49 -25.31
CA ALA A 210 0.56 9.55 -25.88
C ALA A 210 -0.94 9.37 -25.54
N THR A 211 -1.43 8.13 -25.55
CA THR A 211 -2.82 7.82 -25.18
C THR A 211 -3.10 8.18 -23.73
N LEU A 212 -2.16 7.88 -22.83
CA LEU A 212 -2.28 8.19 -21.41
C LEU A 212 -2.22 9.69 -21.12
N ALA A 213 -1.32 10.41 -21.78
CA ALA A 213 -1.27 11.87 -21.71
C ALA A 213 -2.60 12.48 -22.15
N ALA A 214 -3.19 12.00 -23.26
CA ALA A 214 -4.48 12.47 -23.72
C ALA A 214 -5.64 12.14 -22.76
N LEU A 215 -5.63 10.99 -22.10
CA LEU A 215 -6.60 10.63 -21.06
C LEU A 215 -6.47 11.55 -19.84
N ALA A 216 -5.25 11.80 -19.39
CA ALA A 216 -4.95 12.69 -18.27
C ALA A 216 -5.35 14.14 -18.55
N GLU A 217 -5.07 14.67 -19.75
CA GLU A 217 -5.46 16.03 -20.15
C GLU A 217 -6.98 16.25 -20.05
N ARG A 218 -7.79 15.22 -20.32
CA ARG A 218 -9.26 15.31 -20.23
C ARG A 218 -9.78 15.40 -18.78
N LEU A 219 -8.98 15.01 -17.79
CA LEU A 219 -9.34 15.16 -16.39
C LEU A 219 -9.18 16.60 -15.89
N ALA A 220 -8.33 17.41 -16.53
CA ALA A 220 -8.01 18.77 -16.11
C ALA A 220 -9.25 19.66 -15.86
N PRO A 221 -10.19 19.84 -16.81
CA PRO A 221 -11.37 20.66 -16.57
C PRO A 221 -12.31 20.06 -15.51
N ARG A 222 -12.37 18.73 -15.42
CA ARG A 222 -13.22 18.04 -14.43
C ARG A 222 -12.71 18.23 -13.01
N ALA A 223 -11.41 18.10 -12.80
CA ALA A 223 -10.78 18.35 -11.52
C ALA A 223 -10.96 19.81 -11.10
N ALA A 224 -10.70 20.75 -12.02
CA ALA A 224 -10.84 22.18 -11.75
C ALA A 224 -12.28 22.64 -11.45
N ALA A 225 -13.30 21.97 -12.00
CA ALA A 225 -14.70 22.30 -11.78
C ALA A 225 -15.33 21.67 -10.53
N ASN A 226 -14.68 20.67 -9.91
CA ASN A 226 -15.23 19.99 -8.74
C ASN A 226 -15.08 20.84 -7.47
N ALA A 227 -16.18 21.42 -6.98
CA ALA A 227 -16.17 22.34 -5.85
C ALA A 227 -15.75 21.73 -4.49
N SER A 228 -15.91 20.42 -4.30
CA SER A 228 -15.70 19.79 -2.97
C SER A 228 -14.23 19.48 -2.68
N ARG A 229 -13.50 18.94 -3.67
CA ARG A 229 -12.13 18.46 -3.51
C ARG A 229 -11.22 18.85 -4.68
N MET A 230 -11.78 19.51 -5.69
CA MET A 230 -11.13 19.80 -6.96
C MET A 230 -10.38 18.57 -7.53
N LEU A 231 -11.06 17.43 -7.52
CA LEU A 231 -10.51 16.11 -7.87
C LEU A 231 -11.39 15.44 -8.93
N ALA A 232 -10.75 14.76 -9.87
CA ALA A 232 -11.43 13.91 -10.86
C ALA A 232 -10.66 12.60 -11.04
N THR A 233 -11.40 11.52 -11.22
CA THR A 233 -10.85 10.20 -11.55
C THR A 233 -11.49 9.65 -12.81
N ALA A 234 -10.78 8.75 -13.49
CA ALA A 234 -11.34 7.92 -14.55
C ALA A 234 -10.60 6.59 -14.61
N THR A 235 -11.32 5.54 -14.97
CA THR A 235 -10.74 4.22 -15.28
C THR A 235 -11.08 3.89 -16.73
N VAL A 236 -10.07 3.56 -17.53
CA VAL A 236 -10.21 3.28 -18.97
C VAL A 236 -9.37 2.08 -19.36
N ASP A 237 -9.93 1.19 -20.16
CA ASP A 237 -9.21 0.09 -20.78
C ASP A 237 -8.46 0.59 -22.02
N VAL A 238 -7.15 0.36 -22.07
CA VAL A 238 -6.24 0.85 -23.11
C VAL A 238 -5.54 -0.33 -23.79
N PRO A 239 -5.59 -0.44 -25.13
CA PRO A 239 -4.78 -1.41 -25.86
C PRO A 239 -3.28 -1.15 -25.66
N ARG A 240 -2.52 -2.20 -25.39
CA ARG A 240 -1.06 -2.17 -25.25
C ARG A 240 -0.46 -3.33 -26.04
N VAL A 241 0.56 -3.04 -26.85
CA VAL A 241 1.36 -4.06 -27.51
C VAL A 241 2.66 -4.20 -26.73
N VAL A 242 3.06 -5.44 -26.44
CA VAL A 242 4.33 -5.74 -25.76
C VAL A 242 4.94 -6.96 -26.43
N ALA A 243 6.18 -6.85 -26.92
CA ALA A 243 6.87 -7.92 -27.63
C ALA A 243 6.00 -8.54 -28.75
N GLY A 244 5.33 -7.70 -29.54
CA GLY A 244 4.44 -8.13 -30.64
C GLY A 244 3.06 -8.67 -30.24
N SER A 245 2.80 -8.87 -28.94
CA SER A 245 1.50 -9.34 -28.45
C SER A 245 0.61 -8.19 -28.02
N SER A 246 -0.59 -8.10 -28.59
CA SER A 246 -1.62 -7.14 -28.17
C SER A 246 -2.36 -7.65 -26.93
N ARG A 247 -2.55 -6.77 -25.94
CA ARG A 247 -3.35 -7.00 -24.74
C ARG A 247 -4.09 -5.72 -24.36
N THR A 248 -5.03 -5.83 -23.43
CA THR A 248 -5.69 -4.67 -22.83
C THR A 248 -5.16 -4.48 -21.41
N VAL A 249 -4.80 -3.25 -21.06
CA VAL A 249 -4.47 -2.86 -19.69
C VAL A 249 -5.51 -1.88 -19.18
N GLN A 250 -5.80 -1.93 -17.88
CA GLN A 250 -6.69 -0.97 -17.25
C GLN A 250 -5.86 0.18 -16.70
N VAL A 251 -6.27 1.40 -17.02
CA VAL A 251 -5.60 2.61 -16.56
C VAL A 251 -6.56 3.34 -15.63
N HIS A 252 -6.20 3.39 -14.35
CA HIS A 252 -6.83 4.30 -13.41
C HIS A 252 -6.07 5.63 -13.40
N SER A 253 -6.81 6.73 -13.43
CA SER A 253 -6.26 8.07 -13.55
C SER A 253 -6.91 8.99 -12.54
N LEU A 254 -6.11 9.87 -11.94
CA LEU A 254 -6.52 10.82 -10.93
C LEU A 254 -5.84 12.16 -11.17
N ALA A 255 -6.64 13.22 -11.22
CA ALA A 255 -6.17 14.59 -11.19
C ALA A 255 -6.75 15.30 -9.97
N GLN A 256 -5.90 15.92 -9.16
CA GLN A 256 -6.27 16.66 -7.97
C GLN A 256 -5.65 18.05 -8.02
N CYS A 257 -6.46 19.10 -7.88
CA CYS A 257 -5.98 20.46 -7.74
C CYS A 257 -5.63 20.76 -6.29
N MET A 258 -4.76 21.76 -6.12
CA MET A 258 -4.62 22.45 -4.85
C MET A 258 -5.85 23.36 -4.63
N PRO A 259 -6.65 23.17 -3.57
CA PRO A 259 -7.90 23.91 -3.37
C PRO A 259 -7.76 25.43 -3.24
N ASP A 260 -6.57 25.92 -2.88
CA ASP A 260 -6.31 27.35 -2.73
C ASP A 260 -5.89 28.05 -4.04
N ARG A 261 -5.95 27.34 -5.19
CA ARG A 261 -5.52 27.85 -6.49
C ARG A 261 -6.71 28.12 -7.42
N PRO A 262 -6.60 29.12 -8.33
CA PRO A 262 -7.63 29.34 -9.34
C PRO A 262 -7.82 28.11 -10.23
N ALA A 263 -9.08 27.77 -10.54
CA ALA A 263 -9.44 26.63 -11.37
C ALA A 263 -8.67 26.58 -12.70
N ALA A 264 -8.50 27.72 -13.37
CA ALA A 264 -7.72 27.81 -14.62
C ALA A 264 -6.22 27.48 -14.43
N SER A 265 -5.63 27.90 -13.31
CA SER A 265 -4.22 27.58 -13.01
C SER A 265 -4.04 26.10 -12.67
N CYS A 266 -5.02 25.48 -12.01
CA CYS A 266 -5.01 24.04 -11.83
C CYS A 266 -5.15 23.29 -13.17
N ALA A 267 -6.17 23.63 -13.97
CA ALA A 267 -6.41 22.94 -15.24
C ALA A 267 -5.16 22.97 -16.13
N ARG A 268 -4.49 24.13 -16.20
CA ARG A 268 -3.22 24.26 -16.89
C ARG A 268 -2.11 23.38 -16.29
N CYS A 269 -1.95 23.36 -14.97
CA CYS A 269 -0.99 22.48 -14.30
C CYS A 269 -1.24 21.00 -14.62
N VAL A 270 -2.49 20.53 -14.62
CA VAL A 270 -2.81 19.13 -14.95
C VAL A 270 -2.49 18.82 -16.41
N GLN A 271 -2.79 19.75 -17.33
CA GLN A 271 -2.45 19.60 -18.75
C GLN A 271 -0.93 19.58 -18.96
N GLU A 272 -0.19 20.50 -18.34
CA GLU A 272 1.27 20.56 -18.41
C GLU A 272 1.88 19.27 -17.81
N SER A 273 1.37 18.82 -16.65
CA SER A 273 1.76 17.55 -16.03
C SER A 273 1.52 16.36 -16.95
N ALA A 274 0.39 16.32 -17.66
CA ALA A 274 0.09 15.26 -18.62
C ALA A 274 1.05 15.27 -19.82
N ARG A 275 1.43 16.47 -20.31
CA ARG A 275 2.48 16.59 -21.34
C ARG A 275 3.84 16.14 -20.85
N GLU A 276 4.15 16.37 -19.57
CA GLU A 276 5.39 15.90 -18.96
C GLU A 276 5.46 14.37 -18.87
N LEU A 277 4.33 13.68 -18.69
CA LEU A 277 4.25 12.21 -18.82
C LEU A 277 4.56 11.77 -20.27
N GLY A 278 4.12 12.55 -21.25
CA GLY A 278 4.41 12.33 -22.68
C GLY A 278 5.90 12.27 -23.03
N LYS A 279 6.75 12.90 -22.23
CA LYS A 279 8.18 13.09 -22.53
C LYS A 279 9.11 12.02 -21.96
N CYS A 280 8.67 11.25 -20.97
CA CYS A 280 9.51 10.25 -20.30
C CYS A 280 8.68 9.28 -19.47
N CYS A 281 9.28 8.11 -19.22
CA CYS A 281 9.08 7.33 -18.00
C CYS A 281 7.86 6.38 -18.02
N TRP A 282 7.39 5.99 -19.21
CA TRP A 282 6.12 5.25 -19.38
C TRP A 282 6.17 3.94 -20.14
N ASN A 283 7.36 3.38 -20.33
CA ASN A 283 7.50 2.06 -20.96
C ASN A 283 7.09 0.95 -19.99
N MET A 284 6.03 1.05 -19.19
CA MET A 284 5.76 0.02 -18.17
C MET A 284 5.18 -1.26 -18.79
N GLN A 285 5.93 -2.37 -18.80
CA GLN A 285 5.63 -3.66 -19.44
C GLN A 285 4.21 -4.16 -19.17
N SER A 286 3.80 -4.17 -17.90
CA SER A 286 2.60 -4.87 -17.46
C SER A 286 2.08 -4.36 -16.11
N GLY A 287 2.43 -3.13 -15.75
CA GLY A 287 1.98 -2.54 -14.51
C GLY A 287 2.93 -1.49 -13.99
N GLY A 288 2.36 -0.47 -13.35
CA GLY A 288 3.14 0.56 -12.70
C GLY A 288 2.33 1.83 -12.45
N VAL A 289 2.94 2.71 -11.67
CA VAL A 289 2.36 3.97 -11.24
C VAL A 289 3.27 5.08 -11.72
N ALA A 290 2.68 6.11 -12.33
CA ALA A 290 3.39 7.37 -12.50
C ALA A 290 2.59 8.53 -11.91
N THR A 291 3.33 9.40 -11.25
CA THR A 291 2.82 10.55 -10.55
C THR A 291 3.61 11.77 -10.99
N VAL A 292 2.90 12.84 -11.32
CA VAL A 292 3.47 14.16 -11.59
C VAL A 292 2.83 15.17 -10.66
N ILE A 293 3.68 15.88 -9.93
CA ILE A 293 3.25 16.78 -8.87
C ILE A 293 3.83 18.16 -9.16
N GLY A 294 2.94 19.11 -9.44
CA GLY A 294 3.29 20.52 -9.57
C GLY A 294 2.95 21.30 -8.31
N TYR A 295 3.16 22.60 -8.34
CA TYR A 295 2.69 23.48 -7.26
C TYR A 295 1.17 23.64 -7.26
N ASN A 296 0.46 23.40 -8.35
CA ASN A 296 -0.99 23.64 -8.41
C ASN A 296 -1.82 22.36 -8.52
N CYS A 297 -1.19 21.21 -8.70
CA CYS A 297 -1.90 19.97 -8.99
C CYS A 297 -1.05 18.73 -8.69
N HIS A 298 -1.74 17.60 -8.59
CA HIS A 298 -1.21 16.25 -8.52
C HIS A 298 -1.94 15.41 -9.58
N LEU A 299 -1.17 14.78 -10.46
CA LEU A 299 -1.66 13.86 -11.48
C LEU A 299 -1.06 12.49 -11.19
N ARG A 300 -1.90 11.47 -11.05
CA ARG A 300 -1.50 10.08 -10.87
C ARG A 300 -2.16 9.22 -11.93
N LEU A 301 -1.40 8.29 -12.48
CA LEU A 301 -1.90 7.24 -13.34
C LEU A 301 -1.37 5.90 -12.82
N ASP A 302 -2.26 4.91 -12.77
CA ASP A 302 -2.00 3.55 -12.32
C ASP A 302 -2.38 2.60 -13.46
N VAL A 303 -1.40 1.90 -14.01
CA VAL A 303 -1.60 0.87 -15.01
C VAL A 303 -1.65 -0.45 -14.29
N SER A 304 -2.79 -1.12 -14.37
CA SER A 304 -2.95 -2.48 -13.93
C SER A 304 -3.18 -3.40 -15.13
N VAL A 305 -2.60 -4.59 -15.08
CA VAL A 305 -3.04 -5.67 -15.97
C VAL A 305 -4.25 -6.30 -15.30
N PRO A 306 -5.41 -6.38 -15.99
CA PRO A 306 -6.55 -7.12 -15.47
C PRO A 306 -6.07 -8.51 -15.11
N MET A 307 -6.33 -8.96 -13.89
CA MET A 307 -6.17 -10.38 -13.58
C MET A 307 -7.03 -11.13 -14.59
N THR A 308 -6.42 -11.82 -15.56
CA THR A 308 -7.14 -12.90 -16.21
C THR A 308 -7.64 -13.77 -15.06
N PRO A 309 -8.95 -14.07 -14.93
CA PRO A 309 -9.35 -15.10 -14.01
C PRO A 309 -8.54 -16.32 -14.44
N SER A 310 -7.61 -16.74 -13.58
CA SER A 310 -6.93 -18.01 -13.77
C SER A 310 -8.06 -19.00 -13.98
N VAL A 311 -8.20 -19.51 -15.20
CA VAL A 311 -8.96 -20.74 -15.39
C VAL A 311 -8.24 -21.69 -14.45
N ALA A 312 -8.89 -22.02 -13.33
CA ALA A 312 -8.43 -23.07 -12.48
C ALA A 312 -8.51 -24.33 -13.34
N GLU A 313 -7.47 -24.58 -14.12
CA GLU A 313 -7.29 -25.85 -14.78
C GLU A 313 -7.14 -26.85 -13.63
N PRO A 314 -8.09 -27.79 -13.47
CA PRO A 314 -7.97 -28.79 -12.44
C PRO A 314 -6.69 -29.55 -12.76
N GLN A 315 -5.65 -29.38 -11.94
CA GLN A 315 -4.53 -30.29 -11.99
C GLN A 315 -5.07 -31.67 -11.63
N SER A 316 -5.39 -32.46 -12.65
CA SER A 316 -5.67 -33.87 -12.51
C SER A 316 -4.37 -34.50 -12.03
N ILE A 317 -4.28 -34.74 -10.72
CA ILE A 317 -3.21 -35.55 -10.13
C ILE A 317 -3.28 -36.91 -10.82
N PRO A 318 -2.22 -37.38 -11.51
CA PRO A 318 -2.22 -38.69 -12.12
C PRO A 318 -2.42 -39.77 -11.05
N ALA A 319 -3.30 -40.73 -11.33
CA ALA A 319 -3.55 -41.84 -10.43
C ALA A 319 -2.24 -42.59 -10.11
N PRO A 320 -1.92 -42.85 -8.84
CA PRO A 320 -0.71 -43.57 -8.49
C PRO A 320 -0.79 -45.02 -8.99
N THR A 321 0.21 -45.42 -9.79
CA THR A 321 0.39 -46.82 -10.19
C THR A 321 0.76 -47.64 -8.95
N VAL A 322 -0.21 -48.40 -8.45
CA VAL A 322 -0.02 -49.36 -7.37
C VAL A 322 0.85 -50.51 -7.90
N SER A 323 2.12 -50.54 -7.53
CA SER A 323 2.94 -51.76 -7.61
C SER A 323 3.12 -52.29 -6.20
N VAL A 324 2.29 -53.27 -5.85
CA VAL A 324 2.40 -54.05 -4.61
C VAL A 324 3.66 -54.90 -4.68
N ARG A 325 4.67 -54.58 -3.86
CA ARG A 325 5.58 -55.61 -3.33
C ARG A 325 5.59 -55.51 -1.81
N THR A 326 4.85 -56.46 -1.24
CA THR A 326 4.91 -56.90 0.14
C THR A 326 6.32 -57.39 0.48
N THR A 327 6.94 -56.81 1.50
CA THR A 327 7.68 -57.52 2.55
C THR A 327 7.90 -56.56 3.72
N GLY A 328 7.70 -57.07 4.93
CA GLY A 328 7.48 -56.28 6.15
C GLY A 328 8.71 -55.59 6.73
N GLY A 329 8.46 -54.78 7.77
CA GLY A 329 9.51 -54.32 8.67
C GLY A 329 9.34 -52.91 9.24
N THR A 330 8.64 -52.81 10.37
CA THR A 330 8.92 -51.90 11.50
C THR A 330 9.15 -50.39 11.26
N ARG A 331 8.07 -49.63 11.52
CA ARG A 331 7.95 -48.42 12.37
C ARG A 331 9.28 -47.76 12.83
N SER A 332 9.67 -46.64 12.22
CA SER A 332 10.51 -45.62 12.87
C SER A 332 10.18 -44.23 12.31
N SER A 333 10.07 -43.25 13.21
CA SER A 333 9.68 -41.86 12.98
C SER A 333 10.90 -41.05 12.54
N TRP A 334 10.90 -40.54 11.30
CA TRP A 334 12.00 -39.72 10.79
C TRP A 334 11.70 -38.24 11.08
N LYS A 335 12.51 -37.68 11.98
CA LYS A 335 12.53 -36.29 12.40
C LYS A 335 13.31 -35.50 11.35
N TRP A 336 12.66 -34.56 10.66
CA TRP A 336 13.30 -33.70 9.68
C TRP A 336 14.26 -32.74 10.37
N ILE A 337 15.57 -32.93 10.15
CA ILE A 337 16.63 -31.99 10.51
C ILE A 337 16.76 -31.02 9.34
N LEU A 338 16.47 -29.74 9.59
CA LEU A 338 16.72 -28.63 8.68
C LEU A 338 18.23 -28.39 8.64
N ILE A 339 18.84 -28.64 7.47
CA ILE A 339 20.20 -28.23 7.16
C ILE A 339 20.08 -26.84 6.51
N LEU A 340 20.45 -25.82 7.27
CA LEU A 340 20.79 -24.48 6.79
C LEU A 340 22.32 -24.37 6.76
N GLU A 341 22.81 -23.37 6.03
CA GLU A 341 24.23 -23.02 5.77
C GLU A 341 24.88 -23.79 4.62
N GLU A 342 25.57 -23.17 3.66
CA GLU A 342 25.90 -21.76 3.41
C GLU A 342 26.32 -21.70 1.93
N ILE A 343 25.65 -20.91 1.10
CA ILE A 343 26.08 -20.72 -0.30
C ILE A 343 27.08 -19.57 -0.30
N SER A 344 28.36 -19.90 -0.07
CA SER A 344 29.44 -18.99 -0.42
C SER A 344 29.63 -18.99 -1.94
N PRO A 345 29.73 -17.82 -2.58
CA PRO A 345 29.99 -17.71 -4.01
C PRO A 345 31.46 -18.04 -4.25
N HIS A 346 31.82 -18.55 -5.43
CA HIS A 346 33.12 -18.44 -6.14
C HIS A 346 33.23 -19.66 -7.07
N CYS A 347 32.98 -19.44 -8.36
CA CYS A 347 33.69 -20.11 -9.45
C CYS A 347 33.38 -19.35 -10.74
N LEU A 348 34.16 -18.29 -10.95
CA LEU A 348 34.51 -17.78 -12.27
C LEU A 348 35.46 -18.78 -12.96
N HIS A 349 35.43 -18.76 -14.30
CA HIS A 349 36.28 -19.49 -15.27
C HIS A 349 35.93 -20.97 -15.45
N VAL A 350 35.85 -21.51 -16.67
CA VAL A 350 36.94 -21.65 -17.67
C VAL A 350 36.38 -21.71 -19.12
N THR A 351 37.08 -20.97 -20.01
CA THR A 351 37.15 -20.98 -21.50
C THR A 351 35.89 -21.18 -22.34
#